data_AF-Q5A207-F1
#
_entry.id   AF-Q5A207-F1
#
_cell.length_a   1.000
_cell.length_b   1.000
_cell.length_c   1.000
_cell.angle_alpha   90.00
_cell.angle_beta   90.00
_cell.angle_gamma   90.00
#
_symmetry.space_group_name_H-M   'P 1'
#
loop_
_entity.id
_entity.type
_entity.pdbx_description
1 polymer ?
#
loop_
_entity_poly.entity_id
_entity_poly.type
_entity_poly.pdbx_seq_one_letter_code
_entity_poly.pdbx_strand_id
1 'polypeptide(L)'
;MSIAQEFEKANTHYSSNFTKRDLPLPPARKVAVVICMDARIDPAASLGLTEGDAHVIRNAGGRASDALRSVIISQRLLGTREIVVVHHTDCGMLTFSDNDLRGIVAKETGHNVDHFAFLPFGDLEKSVKDDVEFFKRNPLVLDVPVTGYIYDVKSGAINKVDS
;
A
#
# COMPACT_ATOMS: atom_id res chain seq x y z
N MET A 1 28.72 4.91 -8.53
CA MET A 1 28.15 3.65 -8.00
C MET A 1 26.67 3.73 -8.25
N SER A 2 26.04 2.69 -8.79
CA SER A 2 24.58 2.72 -8.93
C SER A 2 23.93 2.53 -7.56
N ILE A 3 22.70 3.00 -7.38
CA ILE A 3 21.92 2.74 -6.16
C ILE A 3 21.78 1.23 -5.90
N ALA A 4 21.67 0.42 -6.96
CA ALA A 4 21.64 -1.04 -6.85
C ALA A 4 22.91 -1.60 -6.18
N GLN A 5 24.10 -1.09 -6.53
CA GLN A 5 25.36 -1.49 -5.88
C GLN A 5 25.43 -1.04 -4.41
N GLU A 6 24.78 0.07 -4.04
CA GLU A 6 24.65 0.48 -2.64
C GLU A 6 23.73 -0.46 -1.86
N PHE A 7 22.62 -0.90 -2.47
CA PHE A 7 21.70 -1.89 -1.88
C PHE A 7 22.38 -3.24 -1.64
N GLU A 8 23.21 -3.72 -2.57
CA GLU A 8 23.98 -4.97 -2.40
C GLU A 8 24.92 -4.89 -1.18
N LYS A 9 25.60 -3.75 -1.00
CA LYS A 9 26.48 -3.51 0.15
C LYS A 9 25.69 -3.45 1.46
N ALA A 10 24.58 -2.72 1.48
CA ALA A 10 23.70 -2.66 2.64
C ALA A 10 23.13 -4.05 3.00
N ASN A 11 22.75 -4.85 2.00
CA ASN A 11 22.23 -6.19 2.21
C ASN A 11 23.30 -7.17 2.72
N THR A 12 24.55 -7.04 2.28
CA THR A 12 25.69 -7.82 2.83
C THR A 12 25.83 -7.57 4.33
N HIS A 13 25.69 -6.31 4.76
CA HIS A 13 25.68 -5.99 6.19
C HIS A 13 24.46 -6.59 6.91
N TYR A 14 23.25 -6.42 6.37
CA TYR A 14 22.02 -6.98 6.93
C TYR A 14 22.09 -8.52 7.10
N SER A 15 22.50 -9.23 6.05
CA SER A 15 22.53 -10.69 6.01
C SER A 15 23.53 -11.31 6.98
N SER A 16 24.66 -10.65 7.26
CA SER A 16 25.64 -11.13 8.24
C SER A 16 25.13 -11.20 9.68
N ASN A 17 24.04 -10.48 9.99
CA ASN A 17 23.40 -10.47 11.31
C ASN A 17 21.98 -11.06 11.29
N PHE A 18 21.60 -11.73 10.19
CA PHE A 18 20.23 -12.19 10.00
C PHE A 18 19.89 -13.41 10.88
N THR A 19 18.86 -13.27 11.73
CA THR A 19 18.43 -14.31 12.69
C THR A 19 17.02 -14.83 12.44
N LYS A 20 16.34 -14.40 11.36
CA LYS A 20 14.89 -14.59 11.16
C LYS A 20 14.53 -15.68 10.16
N ARG A 21 15.42 -16.67 9.99
CA ARG A 21 15.32 -17.71 8.95
C ARG A 21 14.15 -18.69 9.13
N ASP A 22 13.67 -18.83 10.36
CA ASP A 22 12.66 -19.81 10.74
C ASP A 22 11.25 -19.20 10.85
N LEU A 23 11.08 -17.94 10.42
CA LEU A 23 9.76 -17.31 10.39
C LEU A 23 8.83 -18.05 9.40
N PRO A 24 7.59 -18.36 9.81
CA PRO A 24 6.64 -19.04 8.95
C PRO A 24 6.12 -18.11 7.84
N LEU A 25 5.63 -18.70 6.75
CA LEU A 25 5.07 -17.95 5.62
C LEU A 25 3.79 -17.16 5.97
N PRO A 26 2.82 -17.70 6.74
CA PRO A 26 1.63 -16.94 7.15
C PRO A 26 1.96 -15.80 8.12
N PRO A 27 1.42 -14.58 7.93
CA PRO A 27 1.65 -13.47 8.85
C PRO A 27 1.12 -13.75 10.26
N ALA A 28 1.95 -13.52 11.28
CA ALA A 28 1.66 -13.85 12.67
C ALA A 28 0.43 -13.07 13.21
N ARG A 29 0.30 -11.80 12.86
CA ARG A 29 -0.84 -10.96 13.28
C ARG A 29 -2.07 -11.11 12.38
N LYS A 30 -1.98 -11.94 11.34
CA LYS A 30 -3.08 -12.20 10.38
C LYS A 30 -3.66 -10.91 9.78
N VAL A 31 -2.84 -9.90 9.51
CA VAL A 31 -3.28 -8.63 8.93
C VAL A 31 -2.64 -8.37 7.57
N ALA A 32 -3.42 -7.79 6.66
CA ALA A 32 -2.94 -7.23 5.41
C ALA A 32 -3.05 -5.70 5.46
N VAL A 33 -1.93 -5.01 5.32
CA VAL A 33 -1.86 -3.55 5.23
C VAL A 33 -1.79 -3.15 3.76
N VAL A 34 -2.67 -2.27 3.31
CA VAL A 34 -2.65 -1.63 2.00
C VAL A 34 -2.27 -0.17 2.20
N ILE A 35 -1.12 0.25 1.68
CA ILE A 35 -0.55 1.58 1.94
C ILE A 35 0.17 2.13 0.71
N CYS A 36 0.26 3.45 0.58
CA CYS A 36 0.95 4.06 -0.56
C CYS A 36 2.43 3.67 -0.65
N MET A 37 2.99 3.65 -1.87
CA MET A 37 4.42 3.46 -2.15
C MET A 37 5.31 4.66 -1.79
N ASP A 38 4.74 5.71 -1.19
CA ASP A 38 5.45 6.94 -0.84
C ASP A 38 6.73 6.68 -0.03
N ALA A 39 7.85 7.23 -0.50
CA ALA A 39 9.18 7.00 0.07
C ALA A 39 9.34 7.55 1.49
N ARG A 40 8.44 8.44 1.94
CA ARG A 40 8.45 9.03 3.29
C ARG A 40 7.80 8.12 4.33
N ILE A 41 7.20 7.01 3.91
CA ILE A 41 6.51 6.07 4.79
C ILE A 41 7.32 4.78 4.87
N ASP A 42 7.83 4.49 6.06
CA ASP A 42 8.27 3.17 6.48
C ASP A 42 7.12 2.49 7.24
N PRO A 43 6.38 1.56 6.61
CA PRO A 43 5.23 0.91 7.25
C PRO A 43 5.63 0.05 8.46
N ALA A 44 6.85 -0.50 8.47
CA ALA A 44 7.28 -1.31 9.60
C ALA A 44 7.51 -0.44 10.83
N ALA A 45 8.23 0.67 10.66
CA ALA A 45 8.46 1.63 11.73
C ALA A 45 7.17 2.33 12.19
N SER A 46 6.35 2.83 11.26
CA SER A 46 5.17 3.64 11.61
C SER A 46 4.02 2.84 12.23
N LEU A 47 3.94 1.52 11.96
CA LEU A 47 2.90 0.63 12.48
C LEU A 47 3.41 -0.33 13.57
N GLY A 48 4.68 -0.22 13.97
CA GLY A 48 5.29 -1.08 14.99
C GLY A 48 5.30 -2.56 14.58
N LEU A 49 5.62 -2.83 13.31
CA LEU A 49 5.72 -4.18 12.77
C LEU A 49 7.15 -4.68 12.84
N THR A 50 7.28 -5.98 13.04
CA THR A 50 8.50 -6.76 12.85
C THR A 50 8.30 -7.76 11.72
N GLU A 51 9.39 -8.30 11.18
CA GLU A 51 9.33 -9.27 10.08
C GLU A 51 8.45 -10.47 10.47
N GLY A 52 7.55 -10.84 9.57
CA GLY A 52 6.56 -11.90 9.78
C GLY A 52 5.23 -11.43 10.39
N ASP A 53 5.10 -10.17 10.85
CA ASP A 53 3.85 -9.71 11.49
C ASP A 53 2.67 -9.60 10.51
N ALA A 54 2.89 -8.98 9.36
CA ALA A 54 1.84 -8.56 8.43
C ALA A 54 2.27 -8.71 6.97
N HIS A 55 1.29 -8.88 6.08
CA HIS A 55 1.52 -8.55 4.67
C HIS A 55 1.39 -7.05 4.47
N VAL A 56 2.34 -6.44 3.76
CA VAL A 56 2.33 -5.01 3.41
C VAL A 56 2.29 -4.88 1.89
N ILE A 57 1.18 -4.38 1.36
CA ILE A 57 0.92 -4.20 -0.07
C ILE A 57 1.06 -2.72 -0.37
N ARG A 58 1.94 -2.37 -1.33
CA ARG A 58 2.22 -0.98 -1.70
C ARG A 58 2.02 -0.73 -3.19
N ASN A 59 1.28 0.32 -3.52
CA ASN A 59 1.11 0.86 -4.87
C ASN A 59 0.93 2.39 -4.82
N ALA A 60 0.79 3.03 -5.98
CA ALA A 60 0.56 4.47 -6.06
C ALA A 60 -0.81 4.83 -5.43
N GLY A 61 -0.79 5.61 -4.35
CA GLY A 61 -1.99 6.02 -3.61
C GLY A 61 -2.49 5.02 -2.58
N GLY A 62 -1.99 3.78 -2.54
CA GLY A 62 -2.51 2.74 -1.63
C GLY A 62 -3.88 2.21 -2.06
N ARG A 63 -4.16 2.20 -3.37
CA ARG A 63 -5.50 1.94 -3.92
C ARG A 63 -5.95 0.49 -3.73
N ALA A 64 -7.14 0.32 -3.15
CA ALA A 64 -7.72 -0.98 -2.85
C ALA A 64 -8.00 -1.85 -4.08
N SER A 65 -8.46 -1.24 -5.18
CA SER A 65 -8.77 -1.96 -6.43
C SER A 65 -7.55 -2.66 -7.02
N ASP A 66 -6.40 -1.99 -7.03
CA ASP A 66 -5.13 -2.54 -7.50
C ASP A 66 -4.53 -3.55 -6.49
N ALA A 67 -4.77 -3.36 -5.19
CA ALA A 67 -4.34 -4.28 -4.15
C ALA A 67 -5.17 -5.58 -4.06
N LEU A 68 -6.35 -5.64 -4.70
CA LEU A 68 -7.35 -6.71 -4.51
C LEU A 68 -6.77 -8.12 -4.71
N ARG A 69 -6.00 -8.34 -5.78
CA ARG A 69 -5.37 -9.65 -6.07
C ARG A 69 -4.53 -10.13 -4.88
N SER A 70 -3.73 -9.23 -4.32
CA SER A 70 -2.83 -9.52 -3.20
C SER A 70 -3.61 -9.78 -1.92
N VAL A 71 -4.68 -9.02 -1.66
CA VAL A 71 -5.56 -9.22 -0.50
C VAL A 71 -6.24 -10.60 -0.55
N ILE A 72 -6.76 -11.01 -1.71
CA ILE A 72 -7.39 -12.32 -1.88
C ILE A 72 -6.39 -13.45 -1.54
N ILE A 73 -5.18 -13.39 -2.09
CA ILE A 73 -4.12 -14.38 -1.81
C ILE A 73 -3.78 -14.40 -0.30
N SER A 74 -3.58 -13.21 0.27
CA SER A 74 -3.26 -13.02 1.69
C SER A 74 -4.30 -13.68 2.60
N GLN A 75 -5.59 -13.51 2.30
CA GLN A 75 -6.67 -14.09 3.11
C GLN A 75 -6.86 -15.59 2.87
N ARG A 76 -6.95 -16.01 1.61
CA ARG A 76 -7.36 -17.36 1.22
C ARG A 76 -6.25 -18.39 1.41
N LEU A 77 -5.00 -18.01 1.12
CA LEU A 77 -3.86 -18.93 1.15
C LEU A 77 -3.00 -18.74 2.40
N LEU A 78 -2.94 -17.52 2.95
CA LEU A 78 -1.99 -17.16 4.01
C LEU A 78 -2.65 -16.71 5.32
N GLY A 79 -3.98 -16.83 5.42
CA GLY A 79 -4.69 -16.79 6.68
C GLY A 79 -4.92 -15.42 7.31
N THR A 80 -4.72 -14.31 6.58
CA THR A 80 -5.04 -12.97 7.12
C THR A 80 -6.56 -12.80 7.30
N ARG A 81 -6.97 -12.12 8.37
CA ARG A 81 -8.35 -11.91 8.83
C ARG A 81 -8.61 -10.48 9.29
N GLU A 82 -7.80 -9.54 8.81
CA GLU A 82 -7.99 -8.11 9.02
C GLU A 82 -7.32 -7.35 7.88
N ILE A 83 -7.93 -6.25 7.43
CA ILE A 83 -7.38 -5.36 6.42
C ILE A 83 -7.24 -3.95 7.01
N VAL A 84 -6.09 -3.33 6.82
CA VAL A 84 -5.84 -1.93 7.20
C VAL A 84 -5.50 -1.15 5.94
N VAL A 85 -6.29 -0.13 5.62
CA VAL A 85 -6.06 0.79 4.50
C VAL A 85 -5.44 2.07 5.05
N VAL A 86 -4.30 2.49 4.52
CA VAL A 86 -3.60 3.69 4.96
C VAL A 86 -3.27 4.56 3.75
N HIS A 87 -3.99 5.67 3.59
CA HIS A 87 -3.57 6.74 2.69
C HIS A 87 -2.75 7.76 3.49
N HIS A 88 -2.31 8.85 2.86
CA HIS A 88 -1.48 9.84 3.55
C HIS A 88 -1.66 11.26 3.05
N THR A 89 -1.35 12.23 3.90
CA THR A 89 -1.30 13.65 3.52
C THR A 89 -0.20 13.90 2.49
N ASP A 90 -0.36 14.95 1.67
CA ASP A 90 0.62 15.33 0.63
C ASP A 90 0.92 14.19 -0.37
N CYS A 91 -0.11 13.39 -0.71
CA CYS A 91 -0.01 12.31 -1.69
C CYS A 91 -0.02 12.85 -3.12
N GLY A 92 0.90 12.40 -3.96
CA GLY A 92 0.93 12.76 -5.38
C GLY A 92 -0.36 12.43 -6.13
N MET A 93 -1.11 11.41 -5.70
CA MET A 93 -2.38 11.03 -6.34
C MET A 93 -3.51 12.05 -6.15
N LEU A 94 -3.32 13.08 -5.32
CA LEU A 94 -4.21 14.24 -5.17
C LEU A 94 -3.92 15.36 -6.17
N THR A 95 -2.77 15.33 -6.86
CA THR A 95 -2.26 16.50 -7.59
C THR A 95 -2.52 16.46 -9.08
N PHE A 96 -3.26 15.46 -9.58
CA PHE A 96 -3.55 15.29 -10.99
C PHE A 96 -4.83 14.49 -11.22
N SER A 97 -5.38 14.57 -12.42
CA SER A 97 -6.44 13.70 -12.92
C SER A 97 -5.91 12.68 -13.93
N ASP A 98 -6.68 11.62 -14.20
CA ASP A 98 -6.33 10.64 -15.24
C ASP A 98 -6.08 11.32 -16.59
N ASN A 99 -6.86 12.35 -16.94
CA ASN A 99 -6.70 13.07 -18.20
C ASN A 99 -5.39 13.85 -18.27
N ASP A 100 -4.94 14.43 -17.15
CA ASP A 100 -3.65 15.15 -17.11
C ASP A 100 -2.50 14.19 -17.39
N LEU A 101 -2.47 13.04 -16.71
CA LEU A 101 -1.39 12.07 -16.86
C LEU A 101 -1.45 11.35 -18.22
N ARG A 102 -2.63 11.01 -18.72
CA ARG A 102 -2.80 10.48 -20.10
C ARG A 102 -2.28 11.48 -21.13
N GLY A 103 -2.57 12.77 -20.96
CA GLY A 103 -2.09 13.83 -21.83
C GLY A 103 -0.56 13.95 -21.85
N ILE A 104 0.08 13.86 -20.67
CA ILE A 104 1.54 13.85 -20.54
C ILE A 104 2.13 12.63 -21.26
N VAL A 105 1.66 11.43 -20.96
CA VAL A 105 2.18 10.18 -21.55
C VAL A 105 2.01 10.17 -23.06
N ALA A 106 0.84 10.57 -23.57
CA ALA A 106 0.58 10.64 -25.00
C ALA A 106 1.52 11.65 -25.70
N LYS A 107 1.76 12.81 -25.08
CA LYS A 107 2.67 13.84 -25.62
C LYS A 107 4.12 13.37 -25.65
N GLU A 108 4.58 12.68 -24.61
CA GLU A 108 5.99 12.28 -24.47
C GLU A 108 6.34 11.00 -25.25
N THR A 109 5.40 10.06 -25.35
CA THR A 109 5.65 8.74 -25.94
C THR A 109 5.00 8.54 -27.30
N GLY A 110 4.00 9.36 -27.65
CA GLY A 110 3.16 9.16 -28.83
C GLY A 110 2.14 8.03 -28.70
N HIS A 111 2.03 7.37 -27.54
CA HIS A 111 1.10 6.27 -27.31
C HIS A 111 -0.16 6.71 -26.57
N ASN A 112 -1.32 6.25 -27.02
CA ASN A 112 -2.58 6.41 -26.30
C ASN A 112 -2.67 5.41 -25.14
N VAL A 113 -2.97 5.92 -23.94
CA VAL A 113 -3.10 5.15 -22.70
C VAL A 113 -4.47 5.33 -22.03
N ASP A 114 -5.53 5.60 -22.81
CA ASP A 114 -6.90 5.82 -22.30
C ASP A 114 -7.49 4.58 -21.62
N HIS A 115 -7.01 3.39 -22.00
CA HIS A 115 -7.38 2.12 -21.40
C HIS A 115 -6.75 1.89 -20.01
N PHE A 116 -5.76 2.69 -19.63
CA PHE A 116 -5.08 2.59 -18.35
C PHE A 116 -5.73 3.55 -17.34
N ALA A 117 -6.09 3.04 -16.16
CA ALA A 117 -6.58 3.84 -15.04
C ALA A 117 -5.44 4.07 -14.06
N PHE A 118 -5.02 5.32 -13.87
CA PHE A 118 -3.98 5.69 -12.91
C PHE A 118 -4.52 5.84 -11.49
N LEU A 119 -5.84 5.85 -11.32
CA LEU A 119 -6.53 5.86 -10.03
C LEU A 119 -6.17 7.08 -9.12
N PRO A 120 -6.13 8.33 -9.62
CA PRO A 120 -6.05 9.48 -8.74
C PRO A 120 -7.35 9.66 -7.94
N PHE A 121 -7.32 10.55 -6.96
CA PHE A 121 -8.48 10.91 -6.15
C PHE A 121 -8.44 12.40 -5.79
N GLY A 122 -9.60 13.04 -5.70
CA GLY A 122 -9.69 14.49 -5.41
C GLY A 122 -9.86 14.84 -3.93
N ASP A 123 -10.15 13.86 -3.08
CA ASP A 123 -10.37 14.05 -1.65
C ASP A 123 -9.75 12.88 -0.89
N LEU A 124 -8.87 13.20 0.06
CA LEU A 124 -8.09 12.22 0.80
C LEU A 124 -8.96 11.37 1.73
N GLU A 125 -9.84 11.99 2.52
CA GLU A 125 -10.66 11.26 3.47
C GLU A 125 -11.71 10.39 2.75
N LYS A 126 -12.31 10.94 1.70
CA LYS A 126 -13.21 10.20 0.82
C LYS A 126 -12.50 9.02 0.17
N SER A 127 -11.26 9.19 -0.30
CA SER A 127 -10.52 8.09 -0.92
C SER A 127 -10.30 6.91 0.04
N VAL A 128 -10.05 7.18 1.33
CA VAL A 128 -9.94 6.13 2.35
C VAL A 128 -11.29 5.44 2.56
N LYS A 129 -12.39 6.21 2.68
CA LYS A 129 -13.74 5.66 2.85
C LYS A 129 -14.16 4.80 1.67
N ASP A 130 -13.92 5.28 0.44
CA ASP A 130 -14.23 4.56 -0.80
C ASP A 130 -13.47 3.22 -0.86
N ASP A 131 -12.18 3.22 -0.51
CA ASP A 131 -11.33 2.02 -0.59
C ASP A 131 -11.62 1.02 0.57
N VAL A 132 -12.02 1.49 1.75
CA VAL A 132 -12.55 0.65 2.83
C VAL A 132 -13.87 -0.01 2.41
N GLU A 133 -14.81 0.78 1.89
CA GLU A 133 -16.11 0.28 1.42
C GLU A 133 -15.94 -0.68 0.24
N PHE A 134 -14.97 -0.44 -0.65
CA PHE A 134 -14.62 -1.36 -1.73
C PHE A 134 -14.32 -2.74 -1.18
N PHE A 135 -13.43 -2.87 -0.18
CA PHE A 135 -13.13 -4.17 0.41
C PHE A 135 -14.32 -4.79 1.15
N LYS A 136 -15.04 -4.00 1.96
CA LYS A 136 -16.22 -4.49 2.70
C LYS A 136 -17.32 -5.04 1.77
N ARG A 137 -17.50 -4.44 0.59
CA ARG A 137 -18.54 -4.85 -0.37
C ARG A 137 -18.07 -5.88 -1.40
N ASN A 138 -16.77 -6.15 -1.49
CA ASN A 138 -16.23 -7.02 -2.52
C ASN A 138 -16.42 -8.50 -2.14
N PRO A 139 -17.20 -9.30 -2.90
CA PRO A 139 -17.51 -10.68 -2.56
C PRO A 139 -16.29 -11.63 -2.61
N LEU A 140 -15.16 -11.19 -3.17
CA LEU A 140 -13.92 -11.96 -3.19
C LEU A 140 -13.13 -11.81 -1.87
N VAL A 141 -13.39 -10.76 -1.11
CA VAL A 141 -12.80 -10.50 0.20
C VAL A 141 -13.65 -11.17 1.27
N LEU A 142 -13.00 -11.77 2.27
CA LEU A 142 -13.70 -12.38 3.41
C LEU A 142 -14.38 -11.29 4.26
N ASP A 143 -15.48 -11.64 4.91
CA ASP A 143 -16.14 -10.77 5.88
C ASP A 143 -15.29 -10.66 7.15
N VAL A 144 -14.43 -9.64 7.18
CA VAL A 144 -13.46 -9.38 8.24
C VAL A 144 -13.36 -7.88 8.50
N PRO A 145 -12.80 -7.45 9.64
CA PRO A 145 -12.57 -6.03 9.91
C PRO A 145 -11.73 -5.37 8.81
N VAL A 146 -12.21 -4.22 8.34
CA VAL A 146 -11.50 -3.32 7.42
C VAL A 146 -11.49 -1.93 8.03
N THR A 147 -10.30 -1.42 8.35
CA THR A 147 -10.13 -0.10 8.99
C THR A 147 -9.32 0.84 8.12
N GLY A 148 -9.77 2.09 7.98
CA GLY A 148 -9.11 3.14 7.22
C GLY A 148 -8.38 4.16 8.09
N TYR A 149 -7.19 4.58 7.64
CA TYR A 149 -6.37 5.62 8.27
C TYR A 149 -5.80 6.60 7.26
N ILE A 150 -5.50 7.80 7.74
CA ILE A 150 -4.63 8.77 7.07
C ILE A 150 -3.34 8.90 7.89
N TYR A 151 -2.20 8.58 7.27
CA TYR A 151 -0.88 8.89 7.79
C TYR A 151 -0.53 10.35 7.48
N ASP A 152 -0.24 11.14 8.50
CA ASP A 152 0.22 12.51 8.31
C ASP A 152 1.75 12.53 8.11
N VAL A 153 2.21 12.84 6.90
CA VAL A 153 3.64 12.86 6.57
C VAL A 153 4.44 13.96 7.29
N LYS A 154 3.78 14.93 7.94
CA LYS A 154 4.45 15.96 8.72
C LYS A 154 4.69 15.56 10.17
N SER A 155 3.77 14.83 10.78
CA SER A 155 3.83 14.44 12.20
C SER A 155 4.20 12.97 12.42
N GLY A 156 4.03 12.10 11.41
CA GLY A 156 4.18 10.66 11.52
C GLY A 156 3.00 9.94 12.17
N ALA A 157 1.92 10.66 12.53
CA ALA A 157 0.75 10.09 13.17
C ALA A 157 -0.19 9.43 12.15
N ILE A 158 -0.88 8.36 12.56
CA ILE A 158 -2.05 7.85 11.84
C ILE A 158 -3.34 8.35 12.51
N ASN A 159 -4.25 8.87 11.71
CA ASN A 159 -5.57 9.31 12.14
C ASN A 159 -6.61 8.38 11.54
N LYS A 160 -7.42 7.75 12.38
CA LYS A 160 -8.49 6.87 11.93
C LYS A 160 -9.53 7.71 11.16
N VAL A 161 -9.99 7.18 10.04
CA VAL A 161 -11.11 7.76 9.29
C VAL A 161 -12.39 7.06 9.72
N ASP A 162 -13.40 7.84 10.11
CA ASP A 162 -14.70 7.29 10.50
C ASP A 162 -15.39 6.70 9.28
N SER A 163 -15.64 5.39 9.31
CA SER A 163 -16.28 4.62 8.23
C SER A 163 -17.64 4.08 8.65
#